data_AF-A0A5S3YN56-F1
#
_entry.id   AF-A0A5S3YN56-F1
#
_cell.length_a   1.000
_cell.length_b   1.000
_cell.length_c   1.000
_cell.angle_alpha   90.00
_cell.angle_beta   90.00
_cell.angle_gamma   90.00
#
_symmetry.space_group_name_H-M   'P 1'
#
loop_
_entity.id
_entity.type
_entity.pdbx_description
1 polymer ?
#
loop_
_entity_poly.entity_id
_entity_poly.type
_entity_poly.pdbx_seq_one_letter_code
_entity_poly.pdbx_strand_id
1 'polypeptide(L)' 'RLWQRDYYDHMIRNETELLHNARYIVANPLRAKLVQKIGQYPYWWCKYL' A
#
# COMPACT_ATOMS: atom_id res chain seq x y z
N ARG A 1 -6.67 -17.01 17.09
CA ARG A 1 -6.14 -15.62 17.11
C ARG A 1 -6.23 -15.08 15.69
N LEU A 2 -6.77 -13.88 15.49
CA LEU A 2 -6.98 -13.30 14.16
C LEU A 2 -5.72 -12.63 13.59
N TRP A 3 -4.87 -12.08 14.45
CA TRP A 3 -3.65 -11.35 14.08
C TRP A 3 -2.41 -12.24 14.09
N GLN A 4 -1.49 -11.98 13.16
CA GLN A 4 -0.12 -12.51 13.22
C GLN A 4 0.64 -11.92 14.41
N ARG A 5 1.72 -12.59 14.82
CA ARG A 5 2.64 -12.07 15.84
C ARG A 5 3.58 -11.05 15.17
N ASP A 6 3.74 -9.89 15.81
CA ASP A 6 4.57 -8.76 15.37
C ASP A 6 4.14 -8.14 14.02
N TYR A 7 4.92 -7.18 13.52
CA TYR A 7 4.65 -6.44 12.29
C TYR A 7 5.96 -5.99 11.61
N TYR A 8 5.87 -5.66 10.31
CA TYR A 8 6.95 -5.03 9.57
C TYR A 8 6.95 -3.52 9.86
N ASP A 9 8.11 -2.99 10.25
CA ASP A 9 8.33 -1.56 10.47
C ASP A 9 9.54 -1.07 9.66
N HIS A 10 9.42 0.10 9.05
CA HIS A 10 10.46 0.68 8.22
C HIS A 10 10.40 2.22 8.23
N MET A 11 11.48 2.83 8.72
CA MET A 11 11.64 4.28 8.74
C MET A 11 12.03 4.82 7.35
N ILE A 12 11.19 5.71 6.82
CA ILE A 12 11.44 6.44 5.56
C ILE A 12 12.43 7.57 5.83
N ARG A 13 13.53 7.64 5.06
CA ARG A 13 14.63 8.59 5.31
C ARG A 13 14.75 9.71 4.29
N ASN A 14 14.09 9.58 3.14
CA ASN A 14 14.12 10.59 2.08
C ASN A 14 12.88 10.51 1.19
N GLU A 15 12.73 11.50 0.31
CA GLU A 15 11.56 11.62 -0.59
C GLU A 15 11.48 10.50 -1.63
N THR A 16 12.62 9.98 -2.10
CA THR A 16 12.63 8.87 -3.06
C THR A 16 12.07 7.60 -2.43
N GLU A 17 12.46 7.30 -1.19
CA GLU A 17 11.90 6.19 -0.41
C GLU A 17 10.42 6.40 -0.12
N LEU A 18 10.01 7.63 0.22
CA LEU A 18 8.60 7.96 0.42
C LEU A 18 7.76 7.64 -0.82
N LEU A 19 8.20 8.11 -1.98
CA LEU A 19 7.50 7.89 -3.25
C LEU A 19 7.46 6.40 -3.62
N HIS A 20 8.54 5.65 -3.39
CA HIS A 20 8.54 4.21 -3.63
C HIS A 20 7.56 3.46 -2.73
N ASN A 21 7.57 3.73 -1.42
CA ASN A 21 6.65 3.09 -0.49
C ASN A 21 5.20 3.46 -0.80
N ALA A 22 4.91 4.73 -1.10
CA ALA A 22 3.58 5.16 -1.49
C ALA A 22 3.09 4.39 -2.74
N ARG A 23 3.89 4.36 -3.81
CA ARG A 23 3.56 3.61 -5.05
C ARG A 23 3.37 2.11 -4.78
N TYR A 24 4.16 1.54 -3.89
CA TYR A 24 4.02 0.14 -3.50
C TYR A 24 2.65 -0.13 -2.87
N ILE A 25 2.25 0.67 -1.88
CA ILE A 25 0.96 0.53 -1.19
C ILE A 25 -0.19 0.68 -2.21
N VAL A 26 -0.14 1.70 -3.07
CA VAL A 26 -1.13 1.96 -4.13
C VAL A 26 -1.28 0.79 -5.10
N ALA A 27 -0.15 0.20 -5.51
CA ALA A 27 -0.14 -0.90 -6.46
C ALA A 27 -0.46 -2.26 -5.81
N ASN A 28 -0.51 -2.37 -4.48
CA ASN A 28 -0.65 -3.65 -3.80
C ASN A 28 -1.96 -4.39 -4.14
N PRO A 29 -3.14 -3.74 -4.23
CA PRO A 29 -4.36 -4.40 -4.67
C PRO A 29 -4.26 -5.01 -6.08
N LEU A 30 -3.55 -4.32 -6.99
CA LEU A 30 -3.30 -4.82 -8.35
C LEU A 30 -2.34 -6.01 -8.32
N ARG A 31 -1.24 -5.92 -7.55
CA ARG A 31 -0.25 -7.00 -7.37
C ARG A 31 -0.88 -8.25 -6.75
N ALA A 32 -1.78 -8.07 -5.80
CA ALA A 32 -2.55 -9.13 -5.16
C ALA A 32 -3.72 -9.64 -6.02
N LYS A 33 -3.91 -9.11 -7.23
CA LYS A 33 -4.98 -9.46 -8.18
C LYS A 33 -6.40 -9.27 -7.63
N LEU A 34 -6.57 -8.33 -6.69
CA LEU A 34 -7.88 -7.97 -6.15
C LEU A 34 -8.68 -7.07 -7.11
N VAL A 35 -7.98 -6.33 -7.96
CA VAL A 35 -8.57 -5.40 -8.95
C VAL A 35 -7.79 -5.45 -10.26
N GLN A 36 -8.41 -5.06 -11.37
CA GLN A 36 -7.76 -4.96 -12.68
C GLN A 36 -7.11 -3.58 -12.90
N LYS A 37 -7.62 -2.55 -12.21
CA LYS A 37 -7.10 -1.18 -12.21
C LYS A 37 -7.06 -0.65 -10.79
N ILE A 38 -6.03 0.12 -10.46
CA ILE A 38 -5.79 0.66 -9.10
C ILE A 38 -7.02 1.37 -8.53
N GLY A 39 -7.65 2.26 -9.32
CA GLY A 39 -8.82 3.04 -8.87
C GLY A 39 -10.09 2.24 -8.62
N GLN A 40 -10.10 0.93 -8.86
CA GLN A 40 -11.25 0.07 -8.55
C GLN A 40 -11.21 -0.46 -7.10
N TYR A 41 -10.15 -0.20 -6.35
CA TYR A 41 -10.03 -0.71 -4.98
C TYR A 41 -10.80 0.20 -3.99
N PRO A 42 -11.93 -0.25 -3.42
CA PRO A 42 -12.82 0.63 -2.65
C PRO A 42 -12.29 0.96 -1.25
N TYR A 43 -11.28 0.22 -0.78
CA TYR A 43 -10.73 0.31 0.58
C TYR A 43 -9.41 1.10 0.64
N TRP A 44 -9.21 2.02 -0.30
CA TRP A 44 -7.99 2.84 -0.33
C TRP A 44 -8.03 4.00 0.68
N TRP A 45 -9.23 4.54 0.94
CA TRP A 45 -9.49 5.66 1.87
C TRP A 45 -8.47 6.81 1.80
N CYS A 46 -7.99 7.15 0.61
CA CYS A 46 -7.13 8.31 0.38
C CYS A 46 -7.83 9.31 -0.53
N LYS A 47 -7.68 10.59 -0.21
CA LYS A 47 -8.25 11.70 -0.97
C LYS A 47 -7.46 12.05 -2.25
N TYR A 48 -6.20 11.63 -2.34
CA TYR A 48 -5.25 12.11 -3.35
C TYR A 48 -5.02 11.13 -4.51
N LEU A 49 -5.92 10.16 -4.68
CA LEU A 49 -5.82 9.11 -5.69
C LEU A 49 -7.04 9.08 -6.60
#